data_AF-A0A970TM29-F1
#
_entry.id   AF-A0A970TM29-F1
#
_cell.length_a   1.000
_cell.length_b   1.000
_cell.length_c   1.000
_cell.angle_alpha   90.00
_cell.angle_beta   90.00
_cell.angle_gamma   90.00
#
_symmetry.space_group_name_H-M   'P 1'
#
loop_
_entity.id
_entity.type
_entity.pdbx_description
1 polymer ?
#
loop_
_entity_poly.entity_id
_entity_poly.type
_entity_poly.pdbx_seq_one_letter_code
_entity_poly.pdbx_strand_id
1 'polypeptide(L)' 'NFLADKDVEVLIAGGIGSSAIQIFKNRNIKVVTGAQGDAKAAVEAFIQGELKATGNACQEHRH' A
#
# COMPACT_ATOMS: atom_id res chain seq x y z
N ASN A 1 12.91 -7.82 15.49
CA ASN A 1 12.48 -7.29 14.18
C ASN A 1 11.01 -6.87 14.31
N PHE A 2 10.69 -5.58 14.52
CA PHE A 2 9.44 -5.15 15.17
C PHE A 2 8.18 -5.12 14.27
N LEU A 3 8.33 -5.17 12.93
CA LEU A 3 7.21 -5.07 11.98
C LEU A 3 6.85 -6.37 11.27
N ALA A 4 7.72 -7.39 11.34
CA ALA A 4 7.46 -8.70 10.74
C ALA A 4 6.59 -9.61 11.64
N ASP A 5 6.35 -9.20 12.88
CA ASP A 5 5.66 -9.98 13.92
C ASP A 5 4.19 -9.55 14.11
N LYS A 6 3.74 -8.52 13.39
CA LYS A 6 2.45 -7.86 13.61
C LYS A 6 1.35 -8.27 12.63
N ASP A 7 1.56 -9.33 11.85
CA ASP A 7 0.57 -9.87 10.89
C ASP A 7 -0.10 -8.77 10.04
N VAL A 8 0.71 -7.83 9.55
CA VAL A 8 0.20 -6.66 8.83
C VAL A 8 -0.09 -7.07 7.39
N GLU A 9 -1.36 -7.20 7.03
CA GLU A 9 -1.77 -7.54 5.66
C GLU A 9 -1.78 -6.31 4.72
N VAL A 10 -2.07 -5.12 5.25
CA VAL A 10 -2.27 -3.90 4.47
C VAL A 10 -1.52 -2.70 5.08
N LEU A 11 -0.79 -1.97 4.23
CA LEU A 11 -0.12 -0.72 4.55
C LEU A 11 -0.73 0.43 3.75
N ILE A 12 -1.32 1.41 4.43
CA ILE A 12 -1.87 2.63 3.82
C ILE A 12 -0.91 3.79 4.05
N ALA A 13 -0.46 4.43 2.96
CA ALA A 13 0.49 5.54 3.01
C ALA A 13 0.08 6.69 2.08
N GLY A 14 0.42 7.93 2.44
CA GLY A 14 0.21 9.08 1.56
C GLY A 14 1.20 9.08 0.39
N GLY A 15 2.49 8.97 0.71
CA GLY A 15 3.58 8.79 -0.25
C GLY A 15 4.57 7.75 0.27
N ILE A 16 5.07 6.89 -0.61
CA ILE A 16 6.03 5.85 -0.28
C ILE A 16 6.99 5.66 -1.46
N GLY A 17 8.28 5.54 -1.18
CA GLY A 17 9.29 5.32 -2.21
C GLY A 17 9.13 3.94 -2.86
N SER A 18 9.39 3.86 -4.17
CA SER A 18 9.24 2.64 -4.97
C SER A 18 9.97 1.43 -4.39
N SER A 19 11.16 1.64 -3.81
CA SER A 19 11.94 0.59 -3.15
C SER A 19 11.23 0.01 -1.92
N ALA A 20 10.57 0.84 -1.12
CA ALA A 20 9.82 0.40 0.05
C ALA A 20 8.57 -0.39 -0.36
N ILE A 21 7.89 0.02 -1.45
CA ILE A 21 6.76 -0.74 -2.01
C ILE A 21 7.17 -2.18 -2.34
N GLN A 22 8.32 -2.37 -2.99
CA GLN A 22 8.83 -3.70 -3.33
C GLN A 22 9.11 -4.54 -2.08
N ILE A 23 9.75 -3.95 -1.05
CA ILE A 23 10.05 -4.66 0.20
C ILE A 23 8.77 -5.17 0.87
N PHE A 24 7.72 -4.35 0.92
CA PHE A 24 6.45 -4.73 1.53
C PHE A 24 5.69 -5.75 0.67
N LYS A 25 5.68 -5.59 -0.66
CA LYS A 25 5.11 -6.58 -1.58
C LYS A 25 5.77 -7.96 -1.46
N ASN A 26 7.11 -8.02 -1.38
CA ASN A 26 7.85 -9.26 -1.18
C ASN A 26 7.56 -9.93 0.16
N ARG A 27 6.98 -9.19 1.12
CA ARG A 27 6.51 -9.69 2.42
C ARG A 27 5.00 -10.00 2.42
N ASN A 28 4.35 -10.06 1.27
CA ASN A 28 2.90 -10.24 1.11
C ASN A 28 2.06 -9.12 1.75
N ILE A 29 2.64 -7.93 1.92
CA ILE A 29 1.93 -6.78 2.47
C ILE A 29 1.39 -5.92 1.33
N LYS A 30 0.07 -5.71 1.30
CA LYS A 30 -0.60 -4.88 0.30
C LYS A 30 -0.34 -3.41 0.59
N VAL A 31 0.37 -2.74 -0.30
CA VAL A 31 0.64 -1.30 -0.18
C VAL A 31 -0.44 -0.50 -0.93
N VAL A 32 -1.03 0.46 -0.23
CA VAL A 32 -2.04 1.39 -0.72
C VAL A 32 -1.50 2.80 -0.59
N THR A 33 -1.57 3.56 -1.68
CA THR A 33 -0.95 4.89 -1.78
C THR A 33 -1.99 5.95 -2.09
N GLY A 34 -1.69 7.20 -1.74
CA GLY A 34 -2.58 8.35 -1.98
C GLY A 34 -3.48 8.70 -0.79
N ALA A 35 -3.19 8.17 0.39
CA ALA A 35 -3.87 8.59 1.61
C ALA A 35 -3.60 10.07 1.92
N GLN A 36 -4.63 10.79 2.32
CA GLN A 36 -4.56 12.21 2.68
C GLN A 36 -5.36 12.46 3.96
N GLY A 37 -4.97 13.47 4.74
CA GLY A 37 -5.58 13.76 6.03
C GLY A 37 -5.17 12.77 7.13
N ASP A 38 -6.02 12.67 8.16
CA ASP A 38 -5.77 11.82 9.33
C ASP A 38 -5.99 10.32 9.04
N ALA A 39 -5.50 9.47 9.95
CA ALA A 39 -5.59 8.02 9.83
C ALA A 39 -7.03 7.52 9.61
N LYS A 40 -8.02 8.16 10.24
CA LYS A 40 -9.44 7.83 10.05
C LYS A 40 -9.87 8.07 8.59
N ALA A 41 -9.57 9.24 8.04
CA ALA A 41 -9.91 9.59 6.67
C ALA A 41 -9.23 8.65 5.66
N ALA A 42 -7.96 8.27 5.93
CA ALA A 42 -7.24 7.30 5.11
C ALA A 42 -7.89 5.91 5.11
N VAL A 43 -8.38 5.46 6.27
CA VAL A 43 -9.12 4.18 6.38
C VAL A 43 -10.48 4.27 5.69
N GLU A 44 -11.21 5.38 5.85
CA GLU A 44 -12.48 5.61 5.17
C GLU A 44 -12.30 5.57 3.64
N ALA A 45 -11.33 6.31 3.10
CA ALA A 45 -11.02 6.32 1.67
C ALA A 45 -10.57 4.93 1.15
N PHE A 46 -9.86 4.15 1.97
CA PHE A 46 -9.51 2.76 1.63
C PHE A 46 -10.75 1.86 1.54
N ILE A 47 -11.65 1.95 2.51
CA ILE A 47 -12.90 1.17 2.55
C ILE A 47 -13.82 1.55 1.38
N GLN A 48 -13.86 2.84 1.02
CA GLN A 48 -14.60 3.35 -0.14
C GLN A 48 -13.98 2.94 -1.49
N GLY A 49 -12.76 2.40 -1.50
CA GLY A 49 -12.05 2.02 -2.72
C GLY A 49 -11.46 3.20 -3.50
N GLU A 50 -11.38 4.39 -2.89
CA GLU A 50 -10.83 5.59 -3.52
C GLU A 50 -9.30 5.58 -3.58
N LEU A 51 -8.65 4.85 -2.67
CA LEU A 51 -7.20 4.72 -2.64
C LEU A 51 -6.70 3.63 -3.59
N LYS A 52 -5.67 3.96 -4.37
CA LYS A 52 -5.07 3.00 -5.31
C LYS A 52 -4.07 2.11 -4.58
N ALA A 53 -4.35 0.81 -4.59
CA ALA A 53 -3.33 -0.18 -4.26
C ALA A 53 -2.23 -0.12 -5.34
N THR A 54 -0.96 -0.06 -4.92
CA THR A 54 0.17 -0.10 -5.87
C THR A 54 0.35 -1.49 -6.50
N GLY A 55 -0.65 -2.36 -6.40
CA GLY A 55 -0.71 -3.71 -6.97
C GLY A 55 -1.10 -3.77 -8.44
N ASN A 56 -1.71 -2.73 -9.01
CA ASN A 56 -1.95 -2.61 -10.45
C ASN A 56 -1.03 -1.57 -11.08
N ALA A 57 0.28 -1.72 -10.87
CA ALA A 57 1.13 -1.47 -12.01
C ALA A 57 0.71 -2.55 -13.01
N CYS A 58 -0.24 -2.24 -13.89
CA CYS A 58 -0.37 -2.91 -15.17
C CYS A 58 0.99 -2.73 -15.84
N GLN A 59 1.93 -3.61 -15.52
CA GLN A 59 2.90 -4.01 -16.50
C GLN A 59 2.08 -4.79 -17.51
N GLU A 60 1.44 -4.04 -18.42
CA GLU A 60 1.48 -4.44 -19.81
C GLU A 60 2.96 -4.75 -20.09
N HIS A 61 3.32 -6.02 -19.91
CA HIS A 61 4.46 -6.62 -20.58
C HIS A 61 4.13 -6.55 -22.07
N ARG A 62 4.27 -5.38 -22.69
CA ARG A 62 4.41 -5.27 -24.14
C ARG A 62 5.90 -5.17 -24.44
N HIS A 63 6.39 -6.36 -24.81
CA HIS A 63 7.67 -6.70 -25.44
C HIS A 63 8.96 -6.39 -24.68
#